data_AF-A0A1X7G0J4-F1
#
_entry.id   AF-A0A1X7G0J4-F1
#
_cell.length_a   1.000
_cell.length_b   1.000
_cell.length_c   1.000
_cell.angle_alpha   90.00
_cell.angle_beta   90.00
_cell.angle_gamma   90.00
#
_symmetry.space_group_name_H-M   'P 1'
#
loop_
_entity.id
_entity.type
_entity.pdbx_description
1 polymer ?
#
loop_
_entity_poly.entity_id
_entity_poly.type
_entity_poly.pdbx_seq_one_letter_code
_entity_poly.pdbx_strand_id
1 'polypeptide(L)'
;MRNFVLCISALALPGCVARTAVDIVTLPVKAVSGGVDMLTTSQSEADEKRGRQIRKYEECVGKEDRRARREDRAPDYSRCERR
;
A
#
# COMPACT_ATOMS: atom_id res chain seq x y z
N MET A 1 -20.36 52.07 -17.28
CA MET A 1 -19.61 50.79 -17.34
C MET A 1 -18.86 50.41 -16.05
N ARG A 2 -19.07 51.11 -14.92
CA ARG A 2 -18.40 50.79 -13.63
C ARG A 2 -19.23 49.85 -12.72
N ASN A 3 -20.56 49.86 -12.84
CA ASN A 3 -21.47 49.00 -12.06
C ASN A 3 -21.52 47.53 -12.50
N PHE A 4 -21.18 47.21 -13.75
CA PHE A 4 -21.27 45.83 -14.26
C PHE A 4 -20.17 44.91 -13.72
N VAL A 5 -19.00 45.49 -13.39
CA VAL A 5 -17.83 44.77 -12.85
C VAL A 5 -18.10 44.28 -11.41
N LEU A 6 -18.88 45.03 -10.64
CA LEU A 6 -19.24 44.69 -9.26
C LEU A 6 -20.18 43.46 -9.20
N CYS A 7 -21.15 43.37 -10.10
CA CYS A 7 -22.06 42.22 -10.18
C CYS A 7 -21.34 40.93 -10.56
N ILE A 8 -20.36 40.99 -11.47
CA ILE A 8 -19.58 39.81 -11.89
C ILE A 8 -18.67 39.33 -10.75
N SER A 9 -18.11 40.25 -9.95
CA SER A 9 -17.32 39.91 -8.77
C SER A 9 -18.15 39.21 -7.68
N ALA A 10 -19.42 39.60 -7.50
CA ALA A 10 -20.34 39.00 -6.54
C ALA A 10 -20.74 37.55 -6.90
N LEU A 11 -20.75 37.18 -8.18
CA LEU A 11 -21.00 35.80 -8.64
C LEU A 11 -19.74 34.91 -8.70
N ALA A 12 -18.54 35.48 -8.66
CA ALA A 12 -17.29 34.72 -8.61
C ALA A 12 -16.95 34.22 -7.19
N LEU A 13 -17.39 34.94 -6.16
CA LEU A 13 -17.26 34.57 -4.75
C LEU A 13 -17.95 33.25 -4.36
N PRO A 14 -19.20 32.95 -4.75
CA PRO A 14 -19.82 31.66 -4.44
C PRO A 14 -19.14 30.48 -5.14
N GLY A 15 -18.44 30.69 -6.27
CA GLY A 15 -17.66 29.65 -6.93
C GLY A 15 -16.46 29.16 -6.10
N CYS A 16 -15.85 30.05 -5.31
CA CYS A 16 -14.79 29.68 -4.36
C CYS A 16 -15.35 29.02 -3.10
N VAL A 17 -16.45 29.56 -2.54
CA VAL A 17 -17.06 29.05 -1.31
C VAL A 17 -17.75 27.69 -1.53
N ALA A 18 -18.42 27.50 -2.66
CA ALA A 18 -19.06 26.24 -3.01
C ALA A 18 -18.04 25.12 -3.18
N ARG A 19 -16.87 25.40 -3.76
CA ARG A 19 -15.80 24.42 -3.91
C ARG A 19 -15.19 24.03 -2.58
N THR A 20 -14.96 25.00 -1.68
CA THR A 20 -14.50 24.71 -0.31
C THR A 20 -15.54 23.95 0.51
N ALA A 21 -16.84 24.23 0.37
CA ALA A 21 -17.89 23.51 1.09
C ALA A 21 -18.03 22.06 0.60
N VAL A 22 -17.96 21.84 -0.72
CA VAL A 22 -17.97 20.48 -1.31
C VAL A 22 -16.70 19.71 -0.92
N ASP A 23 -15.54 20.37 -0.89
CA ASP A 23 -14.30 19.74 -0.43
C ASP A 23 -14.36 19.41 1.08
N ILE A 24 -14.99 20.23 1.93
CA ILE A 24 -15.20 19.92 3.36
C ILE A 24 -16.15 18.74 3.57
N VAL A 25 -17.20 18.62 2.77
CA VAL A 25 -18.16 17.50 2.88
C VAL A 25 -17.60 16.21 2.29
N THR A 26 -16.76 16.31 1.25
CA THR A 26 -16.10 15.14 0.64
C THR A 26 -14.78 14.76 1.29
N LEU A 27 -14.18 15.66 2.09
CA LEU A 27 -12.98 15.44 2.90
C LEU A 27 -13.11 14.24 3.85
N PRO A 28 -14.18 14.07 4.65
CA PRO A 28 -14.30 12.91 5.53
C PRO A 28 -14.43 11.59 4.75
N VAL A 29 -15.14 11.56 3.62
CA VAL A 29 -15.24 10.36 2.77
C VAL A 29 -13.86 10.01 2.19
N LYS A 30 -13.10 11.01 1.72
CA LYS A 30 -11.75 10.82 1.19
C LYS A 30 -10.70 10.49 2.27
N ALA A 31 -10.85 11.04 3.47
CA ALA A 31 -9.97 10.78 4.61
C ALA A 31 -10.21 9.37 5.19
N VAL A 32 -11.47 8.93 5.23
CA VAL A 32 -11.83 7.56 5.60
C VAL A 32 -11.34 6.59 4.52
N SER A 33 -11.53 6.87 3.23
CA SER A 33 -11.04 5.98 2.17
C SER A 33 -9.50 5.90 2.12
N GLY A 34 -8.79 7.02 2.30
CA GLY A 34 -7.32 7.03 2.33
C GLY A 34 -6.71 6.45 3.62
N GLY A 35 -7.41 6.57 4.75
CA GLY A 35 -6.98 6.00 6.03
C GLY A 35 -7.20 4.49 6.11
N VAL A 36 -8.25 3.97 5.48
CA VAL A 36 -8.55 2.54 5.45
C VAL A 36 -7.53 1.78 4.59
N ASP A 37 -7.03 2.36 3.49
CA ASP A 37 -6.00 1.71 2.65
C ASP A 37 -4.61 1.64 3.31
N MET A 38 -4.30 2.56 4.24
CA MET A 38 -3.03 2.53 4.98
C MET A 38 -3.11 1.69 6.27
N LEU A 39 -4.31 1.54 6.85
CA LEU A 39 -4.56 0.72 8.04
C LEU A 39 -4.97 -0.73 7.69
N THR A 40 -5.54 -0.96 6.51
CA THR A 40 -5.74 -2.28 5.90
C THR A 40 -4.61 -2.51 4.91
N THR A 41 -3.37 -2.64 5.41
CA THR A 41 -2.50 -3.63 4.76
C THR A 41 -3.17 -4.96 5.01
N SER A 42 -4.01 -5.38 4.07
CA SER A 42 -4.92 -6.51 4.21
C SER A 42 -4.12 -7.70 4.74
N GLN A 43 -4.59 -8.33 5.84
CA GLN A 43 -4.00 -9.57 6.38
C GLN A 43 -3.68 -10.57 5.26
N SER A 44 -4.52 -10.59 4.20
CA SER A 44 -4.34 -11.30 2.95
C SER A 44 -2.95 -11.13 2.29
N GLU A 45 -2.43 -9.91 2.22
CA GLU A 45 -1.13 -9.62 1.56
C GLU A 45 0.06 -10.00 2.47
N ALA A 46 -0.11 -9.84 3.79
CA ALA A 46 0.86 -10.31 4.78
C ALA A 46 0.95 -11.85 4.80
N ASP A 47 -0.19 -12.54 4.74
CA ASP A 47 -0.28 -14.00 4.70
C ASP A 47 0.29 -14.57 3.41
N GLU A 48 0.02 -13.92 2.27
CA GLU A 48 0.58 -14.36 1.00
C GLU A 48 2.11 -14.19 0.96
N LYS A 49 2.62 -13.09 1.52
CA LYS A 49 4.07 -12.86 1.63
C LYS A 49 4.73 -13.89 2.56
N ARG A 50 4.09 -14.21 3.69
CA ARG A 50 4.55 -15.24 4.63
C ARG A 50 4.57 -16.62 3.97
N GLY A 51 3.52 -17.00 3.25
CA GLY A 51 3.46 -18.28 2.52
C GLY A 51 4.54 -18.40 1.44
N ARG A 52 4.84 -17.31 0.72
CA ARG A 52 5.95 -17.28 -0.25
C ARG A 52 7.31 -17.44 0.41
N GLN A 53 7.56 -16.84 1.57
CA GLN A 53 8.81 -16.99 2.30
C GLN A 53 9.04 -18.43 2.78
N ILE A 54 8.00 -19.07 3.31
CA ILE A 54 8.07 -20.47 3.77
C ILE A 54 8.45 -21.40 2.61
N ARG A 55 7.77 -21.29 1.46
CA ARG A 55 8.09 -22.11 0.28
C ARG A 55 9.54 -21.92 -0.19
N LYS A 56 10.02 -20.68 -0.26
CA LYS A 56 11.41 -20.38 -0.64
C LYS A 56 12.43 -21.00 0.33
N TYR A 57 12.12 -20.96 1.62
CA TYR A 57 12.97 -21.56 2.65
C TYR A 57 13.02 -23.09 2.50
N GLU A 58 11.86 -23.74 2.36
CA GLU A 58 11.78 -25.19 2.15
C GLU A 58 12.51 -25.65 0.87
N GLU A 59 12.35 -24.89 -0.23
CA GLU A 59 13.08 -25.13 -1.47
C GLU A 59 14.59 -25.01 -1.30
N CYS A 60 15.06 -23.99 -0.58
CA CYS A 60 16.48 -23.80 -0.30
C CYS A 60 17.05 -24.97 0.51
N VAL A 61 16.38 -25.35 1.60
CA VAL A 61 16.78 -26.47 2.45
C VAL A 61 16.82 -27.76 1.65
N GLY A 62 15.76 -28.07 0.89
CA GLY A 62 15.72 -29.27 0.05
C GLY A 62 16.77 -29.29 -1.05
N LYS A 63 17.14 -28.13 -1.61
CA LYS A 63 18.24 -28.03 -2.58
C LYS A 63 19.60 -28.28 -1.92
N GLU A 64 19.82 -27.71 -0.75
CA GLU A 64 21.06 -27.87 0.00
C GLU A 64 21.25 -29.31 0.47
N ASP A 65 20.19 -29.97 0.96
CA ASP A 65 20.23 -31.40 1.31
C ASP A 65 20.59 -32.28 0.12
N ARG A 66 19.96 -32.04 -1.04
CA ARG A 66 20.29 -32.78 -2.27
C ARG A 66 21.73 -32.56 -2.70
N ARG A 67 22.24 -31.34 -2.53
CA ARG A 67 23.62 -30.99 -2.88
C ARG A 67 24.61 -31.65 -1.91
N ALA A 68 24.36 -31.54 -0.62
CA ALA A 68 25.18 -32.12 0.44
C ALA A 68 25.29 -33.64 0.29
N ARG A 69 24.17 -34.32 -0.01
CA ARG A 69 24.17 -35.76 -0.33
C ARG A 69 24.95 -36.13 -1.59
N ARG A 70 24.98 -35.27 -2.61
CA ARG A 70 25.77 -35.50 -3.84
C ARG A 70 27.26 -35.28 -3.60
N GLU A 71 27.60 -34.33 -2.75
CA GLU A 71 28.97 -33.95 -2.41
C GLU A 71 29.49 -34.71 -1.17
N ASP A 72 28.71 -35.66 -0.65
CA ASP A 72 28.96 -36.48 0.55
C ASP A 72 29.47 -35.67 1.77
N ARG A 73 28.86 -34.50 1.95
CA ARG A 73 29.18 -33.55 3.03
C ARG A 73 27.98 -33.27 3.91
N ALA A 74 28.23 -32.63 5.05
CA ALA A 74 27.16 -32.10 5.87
C ALA A 74 26.42 -30.96 5.13
N PRO A 75 25.08 -30.90 5.22
CA PRO A 75 24.29 -29.80 4.67
C PRO A 75 24.54 -28.51 5.45
N ASP A 76 24.69 -27.40 4.73
CA ASP A 76 24.94 -26.08 5.30
C ASP A 76 23.71 -25.17 5.14
N TYR A 77 22.87 -25.16 6.17
CA TYR A 77 21.64 -24.36 6.19
C TYR A 77 21.88 -22.87 6.44
N SER A 78 23.11 -22.44 6.75
CA SER A 78 23.41 -21.00 6.94
C SER A 78 23.09 -20.17 5.70
N ARG A 79 23.09 -20.81 4.53
CA ARG A 79 22.75 -20.20 3.24
C ARG A 79 21.25 -20.06 2.98
N CYS A 80 20.41 -20.69 3.80
CA CYS A 80 18.94 -20.65 3.69
C CYS A 80 18.36 -19.70 4.74
N GLU A 81 18.26 -18.44 4.38
CA GLU A 81 17.80 -17.38 5.29
C GLU A 81 16.29 -17.49 5.56
N ARG A 82 15.91 -17.56 6.84
CA ARG A 82 14.52 -17.54 7.32
C ARG A 82 14.18 -16.10 7.74
N ARG A 83 13.92 -15.22 6.77
CA ARG A 83 13.63 -13.80 7.03
C ARG A 83 12.15 -13.47 6.89
#